data_AF-A0AAW2Q8S8-F1
#
_entry.id   AF-A0AAW2Q8S8-F1
#
_cell.length_a   1.000
_cell.length_b   1.000
_cell.length_c   1.000
_cell.angle_alpha   90.00
_cell.angle_beta   90.00
_cell.angle_gamma   90.00
#
_symmetry.space_group_name_H-M   'P 1'
#
loop_
_entity.id
_entity.type
_entity.pdbx_description
1 polymer ?
#
loop_
_entity_poly.entity_id
_entity_poly.type
_entity_poly.pdbx_seq_one_letter_code
_entity_poly.pdbx_strand_id
1 'polypeptide(L)'
;MYHSAIPASEMIQKYPGMYIARPDVFKRPHESLLSADDMLLPGHKYFIIRSTTVEKLIRKHSRKGRINENADSDVPILRSDENEDVGDFNSEDSICSARDFFCSKGSWSDDIPENPIEEKGKKPFVPPIQRPRLWKEPEWEPNLTSIRELSP
;
A
#
# COMPACT_ATOMS: atom_id res chain seq x y z
N MET A 1 -17.46 1.47 -34.97
CA MET A 1 -17.99 0.89 -33.72
C MET A 1 -16.91 -0.01 -33.14
N TYR A 2 -16.63 0.06 -31.84
CA TYR A 2 -15.60 -0.78 -31.21
C TYR A 2 -16.17 -2.18 -30.99
N HIS A 3 -15.75 -3.13 -31.84
CA HIS A 3 -16.42 -4.42 -32.01
C HIS A 3 -15.84 -5.57 -31.20
N SER A 4 -14.73 -5.41 -30.49
CA SER A 4 -14.07 -6.52 -29.80
C SER A 4 -14.07 -6.32 -28.29
N ALA A 5 -14.86 -7.15 -27.61
CA ALA A 5 -14.57 -7.51 -26.23
C ALA A 5 -13.34 -8.42 -26.22
N ILE A 6 -12.42 -8.19 -25.28
CA ILE A 6 -11.16 -8.94 -25.17
C ILE A 6 -11.29 -9.88 -23.97
N PRO A 7 -10.99 -11.18 -24.10
CA PRO A 7 -11.03 -12.07 -22.96
C PRO A 7 -9.93 -11.72 -21.95
N ALA A 8 -10.23 -11.81 -20.66
CA ALA A 8 -9.30 -11.52 -19.58
C ALA A 8 -8.11 -12.49 -19.60
N SER A 9 -8.31 -13.74 -20.04
CA SER A 9 -7.25 -14.74 -20.23
C SER A 9 -6.08 -14.23 -21.07
N GLU A 10 -6.33 -13.48 -22.15
CA GLU A 10 -5.28 -12.92 -23.02
C GLU A 10 -4.41 -11.92 -22.25
N MET A 11 -5.04 -11.08 -21.44
CA MET A 11 -4.35 -10.09 -20.63
C MET A 11 -3.62 -10.74 -19.44
N ILE A 12 -4.19 -11.78 -18.82
CA ILE A 12 -3.54 -12.54 -17.75
C ILE A 12 -2.28 -13.25 -18.29
N GLN A 13 -2.36 -13.83 -19.49
CA GLN A 13 -1.22 -14.46 -20.15
C GLN A 13 -0.11 -13.46 -20.46
N LYS A 14 -0.49 -12.24 -20.87
CA LYS A 14 0.45 -11.15 -21.15
C LYS A 14 1.16 -10.62 -19.90
N TYR A 15 0.51 -10.70 -18.73
CA TYR A 15 1.01 -10.14 -17.47
C TYR A 15 1.00 -11.19 -16.35
N PRO A 16 1.95 -12.15 -16.35
CA PRO A 16 2.02 -13.19 -15.32
C PRO A 16 2.29 -12.60 -13.94
N GLY A 17 1.70 -13.19 -12.90
CA GLY A 17 1.79 -12.70 -11.51
C GLY A 17 1.01 -11.40 -11.24
N MET A 18 0.22 -10.94 -12.21
CA MET A 18 -0.69 -9.81 -12.08
C MET A 18 -2.14 -10.27 -12.24
N TYR A 19 -3.04 -9.52 -11.62
CA TYR A 19 -4.48 -9.66 -11.72
C TYR A 19 -5.06 -8.49 -12.49
N ILE A 20 -6.14 -8.75 -13.20
CA ILE A 20 -6.96 -7.72 -13.81
C ILE A 20 -8.16 -7.49 -12.91
N ALA A 21 -8.45 -6.24 -12.60
CA ALA A 21 -9.53 -5.90 -11.68
C ALA A 21 -10.35 -4.72 -12.19
N ARG A 22 -11.63 -4.69 -11.81
CA ARG A 22 -12.51 -3.54 -11.96
C ARG A 22 -12.09 -2.42 -11.00
N PRO A 23 -12.50 -1.16 -11.24
CA PRO A 23 -12.12 -0.04 -10.38
C PRO A 23 -12.59 -0.17 -8.92
N ASP A 24 -13.65 -0.96 -8.70
CA ASP A 24 -14.20 -1.25 -7.38
C ASP A 24 -13.31 -2.12 -6.48
N VAL A 25 -12.17 -2.61 -6.97
CA VAL A 25 -11.23 -3.48 -6.23
C VAL A 25 -10.76 -2.90 -4.90
N PHE A 26 -10.72 -1.58 -4.78
CA PHE A 26 -10.36 -0.90 -3.52
C PHE A 26 -11.47 -0.90 -2.47
N LYS A 27 -12.71 -1.13 -2.90
CA LYS A 27 -13.89 -1.22 -2.03
C LYS A 27 -14.26 -2.67 -1.76
N ARG A 28 -14.35 -3.50 -2.80
CA ARG A 28 -14.78 -4.90 -2.76
C ARG A 28 -13.75 -5.79 -3.48
N PRO A 29 -12.61 -6.12 -2.83
CA PRO A 29 -11.52 -6.81 -3.50
C PRO A 29 -11.89 -8.23 -3.96
N HIS A 30 -12.78 -8.92 -3.25
CA HIS A 30 -13.19 -10.29 -3.58
C HIS A 30 -14.01 -10.39 -4.87
N GLU A 31 -14.83 -9.37 -5.16
CA GLU A 31 -15.79 -9.39 -6.27
C GLU A 31 -15.30 -8.65 -7.52
N SER A 32 -14.21 -7.90 -7.39
CA SER A 32 -13.74 -7.01 -8.46
C SER A 32 -12.61 -7.60 -9.29
N LEU A 33 -12.08 -8.77 -8.93
CA LEU A 33 -11.06 -9.48 -9.70
C LEU A 33 -11.73 -10.22 -10.85
N LEU A 34 -11.14 -10.12 -12.04
CA LEU A 34 -11.61 -10.84 -13.21
C LEU A 34 -11.02 -12.25 -13.27
N SER A 35 -11.85 -13.21 -13.63
CA SER A 35 -11.48 -14.58 -13.97
C SER A 35 -11.03 -14.66 -15.44
N ALA A 36 -10.39 -15.76 -15.83
CA ALA A 36 -9.90 -15.96 -17.20
C ALA A 36 -11.03 -15.91 -18.26
N ASP A 37 -12.23 -16.31 -17.87
CA ASP A 37 -13.41 -16.37 -18.74
C ASP A 37 -14.13 -15.02 -18.88
N ASP A 38 -13.75 -14.02 -18.09
CA ASP A 38 -14.39 -12.71 -18.15
C ASP A 38 -14.00 -11.93 -19.40
N MET A 39 -14.93 -11.11 -19.89
CA MET A 39 -14.72 -10.27 -21.08
C MET A 39 -14.49 -8.81 -20.68
N LEU A 40 -13.38 -8.23 -21.15
CA LEU A 40 -13.07 -6.81 -21.04
C LEU A 40 -13.81 -6.06 -22.15
N LEU A 41 -14.72 -5.19 -21.75
CA LEU A 41 -15.55 -4.42 -22.66
C LEU A 41 -14.91 -3.07 -22.98
N PRO A 42 -14.92 -2.63 -24.25
CA PRO A 42 -14.53 -1.26 -24.59
C PRO A 42 -15.32 -0.22 -23.78
N GLY A 43 -14.66 0.90 -23.45
CA GLY A 43 -15.25 1.97 -22.62
C GLY A 43 -15.23 1.70 -21.11
N HIS A 44 -14.91 0.48 -20.67
CA HIS A 44 -14.74 0.15 -19.26
C HIS A 44 -13.27 0.25 -18.86
N LYS A 45 -13.04 0.70 -17.63
CA LYS A 45 -11.69 0.82 -17.06
C LYS A 45 -11.35 -0.45 -16.29
N TYR A 46 -10.11 -0.90 -16.42
CA TYR A 46 -9.57 -2.04 -15.72
C TYR A 46 -8.18 -1.69 -15.19
N PHE A 47 -7.82 -2.26 -14.05
CA PHE A 47 -6.50 -2.13 -13.44
C PHE A 47 -5.73 -3.42 -13.57
N ILE A 48 -4.42 -3.31 -13.81
CA ILE A 48 -3.48 -4.43 -13.71
C ILE A 48 -2.73 -4.27 -12.39
N ILE A 49 -2.85 -5.26 -11.51
CA ILE A 49 -2.43 -5.15 -10.11
C ILE A 49 -1.60 -6.38 -9.75
N ARG A 50 -0.48 -6.21 -9.04
CA ARG A 50 0.32 -7.35 -8.55
C ARG A 50 -0.48 -8.20 -7.57
N SER A 51 -0.25 -9.52 -7.58
CA SER A 51 -0.83 -10.47 -6.62
C SER A 51 -0.68 -10.03 -5.16
N THR A 52 0.54 -9.61 -4.78
CA THR A 52 0.85 -9.10 -3.44
C THR A 52 -0.01 -7.90 -3.01
N THR A 53 -0.44 -7.06 -3.95
CA THR A 53 -1.32 -5.93 -3.65
C THR A 53 -2.76 -6.41 -3.43
N VAL A 54 -3.23 -7.37 -4.22
CA VAL A 54 -4.55 -7.99 -4.05
C VAL A 54 -4.67 -8.64 -2.67
N GLU A 55 -3.66 -9.39 -2.26
CA GLU A 55 -3.60 -9.99 -0.91
C GLU A 55 -3.68 -8.93 0.20
N LYS A 56 -2.94 -7.81 0.05
CA LYS A 56 -3.00 -6.70 1.00
C LYS A 56 -4.38 -6.06 1.05
N LEU A 57 -5.05 -5.89 -0.10
CA LEU A 57 -6.40 -5.34 -0.17
C LEU A 57 -7.40 -6.26 0.53
N ILE A 58 -7.34 -7.57 0.29
CA ILE A 58 -8.18 -8.57 0.95
C ILE A 58 -7.98 -8.52 2.47
N ARG A 59 -6.72 -8.60 2.96
CA ARG A 59 -6.42 -8.54 4.40
C ARG A 59 -6.98 -7.26 5.05
N LYS A 60 -6.83 -6.12 4.39
CA LYS A 60 -7.35 -4.83 4.89
C LYS A 60 -8.89 -4.82 4.93
N HIS A 61 -9.53 -5.37 3.90
CA HIS A 61 -10.99 -5.45 3.83
C HIS A 61 -11.57 -6.37 4.92
N SER A 62 -10.96 -7.53 5.17
CA SER A 62 -11.37 -8.44 6.24
C SER A 62 -11.21 -7.82 7.64
N ARG A 63 -10.19 -6.98 7.86
CA ARG A 63 -10.05 -6.24 9.13
C ARG A 63 -11.11 -5.14 9.29
N LYS A 64 -11.56 -4.53 8.18
CA LYS A 64 -12.59 -3.48 8.19
C LYS A 64 -13.98 -4.03 8.51
N GLY A 65 -14.33 -5.23 8.01
CA GLY A 65 -15.62 -5.87 8.27
C GLY A 65 -15.89 -6.11 9.75
N ARG A 66 -14.86 -6.59 10.48
CA ARG A 66 -14.93 -6.89 11.92
C ARG A 66 -15.21 -5.68 12.84
N ILE A 67 -15.02 -4.46 12.36
CA ILE A 67 -15.28 -3.24 13.15
C ILE A 67 -16.76 -2.84 13.09
N ASN A 68 -17.46 -3.20 12.02
CA ASN A 68 -18.84 -2.77 11.78
C ASN A 68 -19.89 -3.77 12.26
N GLU A 69 -19.49 -4.99 12.63
CA GLU A 69 -20.39 -6.06 13.09
C GLU A 69 -20.74 -5.94 14.60
N ASN A 70 -20.04 -5.08 15.35
CA ASN A 70 -20.23 -4.92 16.79
C ASN A 70 -21.26 -3.83 17.18
N ALA A 71 -21.94 -3.21 16.21
CA ALA A 71 -22.86 -2.10 16.47
C ALA A 71 -24.35 -2.48 16.40
N ASP A 72 -24.70 -3.69 15.95
CA ASP A 72 -26.11 -4.03 15.70
C ASP A 72 -26.34 -5.56 15.72
N SER A 73 -26.45 -6.16 16.92
CA SER A 73 -27.37 -7.28 17.22
C SER A 73 -27.10 -7.91 18.59
N ASP A 74 -27.91 -7.52 19.57
CA ASP A 74 -28.14 -8.30 20.79
C ASP A 74 -29.12 -9.46 20.49
N VAL A 75 -28.64 -10.66 20.14
CA VAL A 75 -29.38 -11.92 20.39
C VAL A 75 -28.40 -13.11 20.54
N PRO A 76 -28.50 -13.95 21.61
CA PRO A 76 -27.50 -15.00 21.88
C PRO A 76 -27.97 -16.39 21.43
N ILE A 77 -27.21 -17.13 20.61
CA ILE A 77 -27.38 -18.60 20.46
C ILE A 77 -26.03 -19.33 20.28
N LEU A 78 -25.64 -19.98 21.39
CA LEU A 78 -25.03 -21.31 21.62
C LEU A 78 -23.95 -21.95 20.69
N ARG A 79 -22.74 -22.03 21.29
CA ARG A 79 -21.66 -23.05 21.32
C ARG A 79 -21.56 -24.21 20.29
N SER A 80 -20.33 -24.38 19.77
CA SER A 80 -19.51 -25.62 19.81
C SER A 80 -18.06 -25.21 19.51
N ASP A 81 -16.98 -25.88 19.88
CA ASP A 81 -16.55 -26.58 21.08
C ASP A 81 -14.99 -26.56 21.01
N GLU A 82 -14.35 -26.65 22.16
CA GLU A 82 -12.93 -26.61 22.52
C GLU A 82 -11.83 -27.02 21.49
N ASN A 83 -10.79 -26.18 21.40
CA ASN A 83 -9.38 -26.60 21.44
C ASN A 83 -8.56 -25.49 22.12
N GLU A 84 -7.99 -25.80 23.28
CA GLU A 84 -7.03 -24.96 23.99
C GLU A 84 -5.67 -25.01 23.28
N ASP A 85 -5.10 -23.86 22.92
CA ASP A 85 -3.65 -23.70 22.81
C ASP A 85 -3.26 -22.29 23.28
N VAL A 86 -2.19 -22.26 24.05
CA VAL A 86 -1.74 -21.19 24.91
C VAL A 86 -1.23 -20.00 24.10
N GLY A 87 -1.77 -18.82 24.37
CA GLY A 87 -1.24 -17.57 23.86
C GLY A 87 -2.02 -16.39 24.39
N ASP A 88 -1.61 -15.91 25.56
CA ASP A 88 -2.03 -14.67 26.21
C ASP A 88 -2.16 -13.51 25.19
N PHE A 89 -3.38 -13.30 24.67
CA PHE A 89 -3.72 -12.12 23.89
C PHE A 89 -4.39 -11.12 24.81
N ASN A 90 -3.55 -10.50 25.64
CA ASN A 90 -3.94 -9.33 26.41
C ASN A 90 -4.41 -8.24 25.45
N SER A 91 -5.70 -7.92 25.56
CA SER A 91 -6.37 -6.86 24.85
C SER A 91 -6.02 -5.54 25.52
N GLU A 92 -5.14 -4.75 24.90
CA GLU A 92 -5.18 -3.32 25.09
C GLU A 92 -4.80 -2.60 23.78
N ASP A 93 -5.64 -1.65 23.40
CA ASP A 93 -5.40 -0.71 22.32
C ASP A 93 -4.15 0.13 22.62
N SER A 94 -2.96 -0.43 22.41
CA SER A 94 -1.71 0.31 22.54
C SER A 94 -1.47 1.12 21.28
N ILE A 95 -2.05 2.32 21.28
CA ILE A 95 -1.71 3.39 20.34
C ILE A 95 -0.23 3.72 20.58
N CYS A 96 0.66 3.26 19.70
CA CYS A 96 2.08 3.59 19.80
C CYS A 96 2.27 5.11 19.71
N SER A 97 2.57 5.73 20.85
CA SER A 97 2.89 7.14 20.91
C SER A 97 4.34 7.32 20.47
N ALA A 98 4.61 8.32 19.62
CA ALA A 98 5.97 8.60 19.15
C ALA A 98 6.98 8.90 20.29
N ARG A 99 6.49 9.06 21.53
CA ARG A 99 7.30 9.26 22.74
C ARG A 99 8.07 8.01 23.17
N ASP A 100 7.62 6.82 22.81
CA ASP A 100 8.18 5.55 23.31
C ASP A 100 9.52 5.18 22.66
N PHE A 101 9.89 5.85 21.56
CA PHE A 101 11.18 5.67 20.88
C PHE A 101 12.29 6.59 21.43
N PHE A 102 11.94 7.57 22.25
CA PHE A 102 12.92 8.47 22.87
C PHE A 102 13.19 8.04 24.31
N CYS A 103 13.68 6.80 24.50
CA CYS A 103 14.35 6.48 25.75
C CYS A 103 15.58 7.37 25.89
N SER A 104 15.60 8.17 26.95
CA SER A 104 16.76 8.95 27.37
C SER A 104 17.97 8.02 27.47
N LYS A 105 19.11 8.45 26.91
CA LYS A 105 20.40 7.77 27.05
C LYS A 105 20.78 7.72 28.54
N GLY A 106 20.36 6.67 29.22
CA GLY A 106 20.71 6.37 30.59
C GLY A 106 20.78 4.86 30.75
N SER A 107 22.02 4.36 30.82
CA SER A 107 22.43 3.02 31.27
C SER A 107 21.47 1.87 30.96
N TRP A 108 21.70 1.19 29.84
CA TRP A 108 21.22 -0.19 29.68
C TRP A 108 22.33 -1.10 30.19
N SER A 109 22.03 -1.75 31.30
CA SER A 109 22.82 -2.81 31.94
C SER A 109 22.95 -4.01 31.00
N ASP A 110 24.20 -4.42 30.81
CA ASP A 110 24.75 -5.77 30.63
C ASP A 110 23.88 -6.82 29.93
N ASP A 111 24.28 -7.19 28.70
CA ASP A 111 24.82 -8.53 28.39
C ASP A 111 24.97 -8.71 26.86
N ILE A 112 26.09 -8.25 26.28
CA ILE A 112 26.55 -8.69 24.95
C ILE A 112 28.10 -8.76 24.96
N PRO A 113 28.73 -9.88 24.53
CA PRO A 113 30.18 -10.00 24.56
C PRO A 113 30.87 -9.06 23.57
N GLU A 114 31.89 -8.39 24.09
CA GLU A 114 32.74 -7.42 23.40
C GLU A 114 33.55 -8.06 22.27
N ASN A 115 33.52 -7.43 21.10
CA ASN A 115 34.67 -7.41 20.19
C ASN A 115 34.97 -5.93 19.88
N PRO A 116 36.18 -5.42 20.17
CA PRO A 116 36.49 -4.02 20.00
C PRO A 116 36.73 -3.72 18.52
N ILE A 117 35.71 -3.22 17.84
CA ILE A 117 35.91 -2.53 16.56
C ILE A 117 36.20 -1.08 16.89
N GLU A 118 37.46 -0.70 16.72
CA GLU A 118 37.98 0.65 16.88
C GLU A 118 37.01 1.70 16.30
N GLU A 119 36.52 2.57 17.19
CA GLU A 119 35.62 3.67 16.85
C GLU A 119 36.39 4.74 16.06
N LYS A 120 36.54 4.51 14.75
CA LYS A 120 37.15 5.51 13.85
C LYS A 120 36.13 6.62 13.67
N GLY A 121 36.47 7.79 14.21
CA GLY A 121 35.63 8.98 14.33
C GLY A 121 34.67 9.19 13.15
N LYS A 122 33.40 9.43 13.49
CA LYS A 122 32.32 9.66 12.53
C LYS A 122 32.64 10.91 11.71
N LYS A 123 33.07 10.72 10.46
CA LYS A 123 33.13 11.80 9.48
C LYS A 123 31.69 12.30 9.26
N PRO A 124 31.43 13.61 9.25
CA PRO A 124 30.10 14.13 8.95
C PRO A 124 29.67 13.63 7.57
N PHE A 125 28.40 13.20 7.46
CA PHE A 125 27.85 12.73 6.20
C PHE A 125 27.94 13.82 5.14
N VAL A 126 28.67 13.53 4.06
CA VAL A 126 28.69 14.35 2.85
C VAL A 126 27.86 13.60 1.80
N PRO A 127 26.80 14.20 1.25
CA PRO A 127 25.98 13.53 0.24
C PRO A 127 26.86 13.14 -0.96
N PRO A 128 26.70 11.93 -1.53
CA PRO A 128 27.55 11.42 -2.62
C PRO A 128 27.53 12.29 -3.88
N ILE A 129 26.51 13.14 -4.02
CA ILE A 129 26.30 14.01 -5.17
C ILE A 129 26.36 15.46 -4.69
N GLN A 130 27.52 16.07 -4.86
CA GLN A 130 27.66 17.51 -4.73
C GLN A 130 27.11 18.14 -6.01
N ARG A 131 25.80 18.43 -6.05
CA ARG A 131 25.22 19.14 -7.19
C ARG A 131 25.92 20.50 -7.30
N PRO A 132 26.53 20.85 -8.46
CA PRO A 132 27.03 22.20 -8.64
C PRO A 132 25.85 23.15 -8.42
N ARG A 133 26.06 24.13 -7.54
CA ARG A 133 25.12 25.18 -7.21
C ARG A 133 24.89 26.06 -8.46
N LEU A 134 24.04 25.61 -9.38
CA LEU A 134 23.53 26.42 -10.48
C LEU A 134 22.42 27.34 -9.94
N TRP A 135 22.79 28.31 -9.11
CA TRP A 135 21.87 29.40 -8.77
C TRP A 135 21.87 30.40 -9.93
N LYS A 136 21.08 30.06 -10.95
CA LYS A 136 20.43 30.91 -11.95
C LYS A 136 19.80 29.96 -12.95
N GLU A 137 18.70 29.33 -12.55
CA GLU A 137 17.73 28.90 -13.55
C GLU A 137 17.25 30.18 -14.26
N PRO A 138 17.31 30.27 -15.61
CA PRO A 138 16.56 31.30 -16.31
C PRO A 138 15.10 31.14 -15.91
N GLU A 139 14.46 32.24 -15.49
CA GLU A 139 13.04 32.26 -15.17
C GLU A 139 12.29 31.57 -16.31
N TRP A 140 11.55 30.52 -15.97
CA TRP A 140 10.64 29.91 -16.91
C TRP A 140 9.61 30.98 -17.27
N GLU A 141 9.71 31.53 -18.49
CA GLU A 141 8.70 32.43 -19.05
C GLU A 141 7.94 31.68 -20.15
N PRO A 142 6.60 31.62 -20.10
CA PRO A 142 5.82 31.09 -21.20
C PRO A 142 5.84 32.10 -22.36
N ASN A 143 6.68 31.83 -23.36
CA ASN A 143 6.68 32.58 -24.62
C ASN A 143 5.50 32.15 -25.49
N LEU A 144 4.27 32.49 -25.08
CA LEU A 144 3.11 32.33 -25.96
C LEU A 144 3.14 33.45 -27.00
N THR A 145 3.54 33.13 -28.23
CA THR A 145 3.22 33.98 -29.37
C THR A 145 1.70 34.08 -29.44
N SER A 146 1.16 35.27 -29.15
CA SER A 146 -0.26 35.61 -29.19
C SER A 146 -0.95 34.92 -30.37
N ILE A 147 -1.89 34.04 -30.08
CA ILE A 147 -2.72 33.39 -31.10
C ILE A 147 -3.80 34.40 -31.47
N ARG A 148 -3.78 34.84 -32.73
CA ARG A 148 -4.77 35.77 -33.26
C ARG A 148 -6.08 35.02 -33.46
N GLU A 149 -7.01 35.19 -32.52
CA GLU A 149 -8.38 34.69 -32.67
C GLU A 149 -9.02 35.38 -33.88
N LEU A 150 -9.37 34.60 -34.91
CA LEU A 150 -10.27 35.04 -35.97
C LEU A 150 -11.69 34.71 -35.50
N SER A 151 -12.37 35.73 -34.96
CA SER A 151 -13.79 35.65 -34.65
C SER A 151 -14.62 35.52 -35.95
N PRO A 152 -15.82 34.92 -35.88
CA PRO A 152 -16.64 34.51 -37.04
C PRO A 152 -17.11 35.64 -37.95
#